data_AF-A0A972VN44-F1
#
_entry.id   AF-A0A972VN44-F1
#
_cell.length_a   1.000
_cell.length_b   1.000
_cell.length_c   1.000
_cell.angle_alpha   90.00
_cell.angle_beta   90.00
_cell.angle_gamma   90.00
#
_symmetry.space_group_name_H-M   'P 1'
#
loop_
_entity.id
_entity.type
_entity.pdbx_description
1 polymer ?
#
loop_
_entity_poly.entity_id
_entity_poly.type
_entity_poly.pdbx_seq_one_letter_code
_entity_poly.pdbx_strand_id
1 'polypeptide(L)'
;MVRKTKRRSKKQKEIIQTLLFFFFTATTIIGLIAYLWVYSEVDETLYAIEVQYTTLHELQNNIEEMKSDIDYLQRADMVAKKAREELNMVPAEPESLIVYIPMRFNNTL
;
A
#
# COMPACT_ATOMS: atom_id res chain seq x y z
N MET A 1 29.29 -39.97 69.00
CA MET A 1 29.11 -38.61 68.42
C MET A 1 28.33 -38.74 67.11
N VAL A 2 27.05 -38.37 67.09
CA VAL A 2 26.11 -38.78 66.02
C VAL A 2 26.12 -37.79 64.84
N ARG A 3 26.63 -38.22 63.68
CA ARG A 3 26.54 -37.51 62.39
C ARG A 3 25.09 -37.54 61.86
N LYS A 4 24.25 -36.59 62.26
CA LYS A 4 22.83 -36.50 61.82
C LYS A 4 22.55 -35.44 60.73
N THR A 5 23.56 -34.74 60.21
CA THR A 5 23.37 -33.59 59.29
C THR A 5 23.28 -33.94 57.80
N LYS A 6 23.74 -35.12 57.36
CA LYS A 6 23.83 -35.47 55.93
C LYS A 6 22.48 -35.77 55.25
N ARG A 7 21.43 -36.14 56.01
CA ARG A 7 20.13 -36.57 55.45
C ARG A 7 19.25 -35.40 54.95
N ARG A 8 19.26 -34.24 55.62
CA ARG A 8 18.48 -33.06 55.19
C ARG A 8 19.01 -32.43 53.89
N SER A 9 20.32 -32.51 53.65
CA SER A 9 20.96 -31.98 52.42
C SER A 9 20.53 -32.73 51.16
N LYS A 10 20.29 -34.04 51.21
CA LYS A 10 19.78 -34.80 50.05
C LYS A 10 18.38 -34.35 49.62
N LYS A 11 17.47 -34.14 50.57
CA LYS A 11 16.12 -33.61 50.29
C LYS A 11 16.15 -32.20 49.68
N GLN A 12 17.04 -31.32 50.15
CA GLN A 12 17.19 -29.99 49.56
C GLN A 12 17.72 -30.03 48.12
N LYS A 13 18.66 -30.94 47.83
CA LYS A 13 19.15 -31.16 46.46
C LYS A 13 18.06 -31.66 45.51
N GLU A 14 17.21 -32.58 45.97
CA GLU A 14 16.05 -33.05 45.19
C GLU A 14 15.06 -31.93 44.90
N ILE A 15 14.73 -31.09 45.90
CA ILE A 15 13.84 -29.94 45.71
C ILE A 15 14.43 -28.95 44.70
N ILE A 16 15.72 -28.61 44.82
CA ILE A 16 16.42 -27.72 43.89
C ILE A 16 16.44 -28.31 42.47
N GLN A 17 16.62 -29.62 42.33
CA GLN A 17 16.63 -30.31 41.04
C GLN A 17 15.26 -30.25 40.36
N THR A 18 14.16 -30.48 41.08
CA THR A 18 12.81 -30.36 40.52
C THR A 18 12.49 -28.91 40.15
N LEU A 19 12.92 -27.94 40.96
CA LEU A 19 12.76 -26.50 40.67
C LEU A 19 13.51 -26.08 39.40
N LEU A 20 14.74 -26.56 39.23
CA LEU A 20 15.52 -26.35 38.02
C LEU A 20 14.83 -26.97 36.79
N PHE A 21 14.27 -28.17 36.92
CA PHE A 21 13.53 -28.80 35.83
C PHE A 21 12.29 -28.00 35.45
N PHE A 22 11.57 -27.47 36.43
CA PHE A 22 10.42 -26.59 36.20
C PHE A 22 10.83 -25.31 35.47
N PHE A 23 11.87 -24.62 35.92
CA PHE A 23 12.37 -23.42 35.24
C PHE A 23 12.86 -23.70 33.84
N PHE A 24 13.53 -24.84 33.61
CA PHE A 24 13.93 -25.25 32.29
C PHE A 24 12.72 -25.40 31.36
N THR A 25 11.68 -26.14 31.79
CA THR A 25 10.45 -26.27 31.01
C THR A 25 9.72 -24.95 30.79
N ALA A 26 9.65 -24.09 31.80
CA ALA A 26 9.02 -22.78 31.70
C ALA A 26 9.78 -21.87 30.72
N THR A 27 11.11 -21.87 30.77
CA THR A 27 11.97 -21.12 29.85
C THR A 27 11.78 -21.61 28.42
N THR A 28 11.68 -22.92 28.21
CA THR A 28 11.40 -23.48 26.88
C THR A 28 10.06 -23.00 26.33
N ILE A 29 9.00 -22.99 27.16
CA ILE A 29 7.68 -22.50 26.76
C ILE A 29 7.73 -20.99 26.45
N ILE A 30 8.39 -20.20 27.29
CA ILE A 30 8.54 -18.75 27.07
C ILE A 30 9.32 -18.49 25.77
N GLY A 31 10.39 -19.26 25.51
CA GLY A 31 11.16 -19.16 24.27
C GLY A 31 10.30 -19.48 23.04
N LEU A 32 9.43 -20.48 23.11
CA LEU A 32 8.48 -20.80 22.05
C LEU A 32 7.45 -19.68 21.82
N ILE A 33 6.92 -19.09 22.89
CA ILE A 33 5.98 -17.95 22.78
C ILE A 33 6.69 -16.74 22.16
N ALA A 34 7.91 -16.43 22.62
CA ALA A 34 8.71 -15.33 22.08
C ALA A 34 9.06 -15.55 20.61
N TYR A 35 9.38 -16.79 20.22
CA TYR A 35 9.62 -17.15 18.82
C TYR A 35 8.41 -16.84 17.93
N LEU A 36 7.21 -17.25 18.36
CA LEU A 36 5.98 -16.96 17.61
C LEU A 36 5.69 -15.47 17.54
N TRP A 37 5.92 -14.73 18.62
CA TRP A 37 5.71 -13.29 18.64
C TRP A 37 6.65 -12.55 17.69
N VAL A 38 7.95 -12.88 17.70
CA VAL A 38 8.91 -12.31 16.75
C VAL A 38 8.51 -12.66 15.30
N TYR A 39 8.07 -13.89 15.07
CA TYR A 39 7.61 -14.30 13.75
C TYR A 39 6.41 -13.46 13.27
N SER A 40 5.39 -13.26 14.11
CA SER A 40 4.24 -12.42 13.74
C SER A 40 4.60 -10.96 13.53
N GLU A 41 5.52 -10.41 14.35
CA GLU A 41 5.98 -9.02 14.20
C GLU A 41 6.71 -8.83 12.87
N VAL A 42 7.57 -9.78 12.50
CA VAL A 42 8.28 -9.75 11.22
C VAL A 42 7.29 -9.82 10.06
N ASP A 43 6.28 -10.69 10.11
CA ASP A 43 5.27 -10.80 9.06
C ASP A 43 4.48 -9.48 8.87
N GLU A 44 4.08 -8.82 9.97
CA GLU A 44 3.36 -7.54 9.89
C GLU A 44 4.22 -6.43 9.26
N THR A 45 5.49 -6.33 9.68
CA THR A 45 6.41 -5.32 9.11
C THR A 45 6.68 -5.56 7.63
N LEU A 46 6.82 -6.83 7.21
CA LEU A 46 7.00 -7.19 5.81
C LEU A 46 5.77 -6.79 4.97
N TYR A 47 4.57 -7.09 5.48
CA TYR A 47 3.33 -6.68 4.84
C TYR A 47 3.21 -5.16 4.70
N ALA A 48 3.56 -4.41 5.75
CA ALA A 48 3.56 -2.94 5.69
C ALA A 48 4.51 -2.40 4.63
N ILE A 49 5.70 -3.01 4.46
CA ILE A 49 6.65 -2.63 3.41
C ILE A 49 6.08 -2.92 2.02
N GLU A 50 5.44 -4.08 1.83
CA GLU A 50 4.83 -4.45 0.56
C GLU A 50 3.73 -3.44 0.16
N VAL A 51 2.85 -3.09 1.09
CA VAL A 51 1.80 -2.08 0.88
C VAL A 51 2.39 -0.71 0.55
N GLN A 52 3.45 -0.30 1.24
CA GLN A 52 4.12 0.96 0.93
C GLN A 52 4.74 0.94 -0.47
N TYR A 53 5.37 -0.17 -0.84
CA TYR A 53 6.00 -0.33 -2.15
C TYR A 53 4.96 -0.25 -3.28
N THR A 54 3.84 -0.96 -3.16
CA THR A 54 2.75 -0.90 -4.14
C THR A 54 2.15 0.50 -4.23
N THR A 55 1.90 1.14 -3.09
CA THR A 55 1.37 2.52 -3.04
C THR A 55 2.32 3.52 -3.71
N LEU A 56 3.63 3.39 -3.49
CA LEU A 56 4.63 4.24 -4.14
C LEU A 56 4.62 4.05 -5.67
N HIS A 57 4.49 2.80 -6.13
CA HIS A 57 4.42 2.50 -7.55
C HIS A 57 3.15 3.08 -8.19
N GLU A 58 2.00 2.93 -7.54
CA GLU A 58 0.74 3.52 -8.01
C GLU A 58 0.82 5.05 -8.05
N LEU A 59 1.39 5.68 -7.03
CA LEU A 59 1.55 7.13 -7.00
C LEU A 59 2.48 7.62 -8.12
N GLN A 60 3.55 6.88 -8.41
CA GLN A 60 4.44 7.19 -9.53
C GLN A 60 3.70 7.09 -10.88
N ASN A 61 2.92 6.03 -11.09
CA ASN A 61 2.14 5.88 -12.31
C ASN A 61 1.13 7.03 -12.48
N ASN A 62 0.45 7.43 -11.40
CA ASN A 62 -0.47 8.57 -11.44
C ASN A 62 0.25 9.88 -11.79
N ILE A 63 1.46 10.10 -11.27
CA ILE A 63 2.26 11.28 -11.63
C ILE A 63 2.62 11.26 -13.12
N GLU A 64 3.00 10.10 -13.66
CA GLU A 64 3.33 9.96 -15.08
C GLU A 64 2.11 10.19 -15.98
N GLU A 65 0.95 9.68 -15.59
CA GLU A 65 -0.32 9.92 -16.30
C GLU A 65 -0.70 11.41 -16.28
N MET A 66 -0.67 12.06 -15.12
CA MET A 66 -0.94 13.49 -15.00
C MET A 66 0.04 14.34 -15.83
N LYS A 67 1.31 13.94 -15.88
CA LYS A 67 2.31 14.62 -16.73
C LYS A 67 1.98 14.46 -18.21
N SER A 68 1.54 13.28 -18.63
CA SER A 68 1.10 13.04 -20.01
C SER A 68 -0.12 13.91 -20.37
N ASP A 69 -1.07 14.06 -19.46
CA ASP A 69 -2.23 14.93 -19.65
C ASP A 69 -1.84 16.41 -19.78
N ILE A 70 -0.91 16.88 -18.93
CA ILE A 70 -0.37 18.23 -19.04
C ILE A 70 0.31 18.42 -20.40
N ASP A 71 1.14 17.48 -20.85
CA ASP A 71 1.80 17.55 -22.15
C ASP A 71 0.79 17.58 -23.31
N TYR A 72 -0.33 16.85 -23.18
CA TYR A 72 -1.42 16.88 -24.17
C TYR A 72 -2.13 18.23 -24.19
N LEU A 73 -2.54 18.74 -23.03
CA LEU A 73 -3.22 20.04 -22.91
C LEU A 73 -2.31 21.19 -23.35
N GLN A 74 -1.04 21.16 -22.98
CA GLN A 74 -0.05 22.15 -23.38
C GLN A 74 0.12 22.18 -24.91
N ARG A 75 0.00 21.06 -25.62
CA ARG A 75 -0.01 21.07 -27.10
C ARG A 75 -1.20 21.82 -27.66
N ALA A 76 -2.40 21.61 -27.12
CA ALA A 76 -3.60 22.34 -27.55
C ALA A 76 -3.45 23.85 -27.31
N ASP A 77 -2.95 24.23 -26.14
CA ASP A 77 -2.66 25.63 -25.79
C ASP A 77 -1.58 26.23 -26.69
N MET A 78 -0.52 25.48 -27.00
CA MET A 78 0.53 25.90 -27.93
C MET A 78 -0.02 26.13 -29.35
N VAL A 79 -0.94 25.29 -29.83
CA VAL A 79 -1.62 25.48 -31.12
C VAL A 79 -2.48 26.73 -31.10
N ALA A 80 -3.28 26.93 -30.05
CA ALA A 80 -4.10 28.14 -29.90
C ALA A 80 -3.24 29.41 -29.82
N LYS A 81 -2.11 29.34 -29.11
CA LYS A 81 -1.13 30.43 -29.01
C LYS A 81 -0.52 30.76 -30.38
N LYS A 82 -0.03 29.76 -31.11
CA LYS A 82 0.51 29.96 -32.47
C LYS A 82 -0.54 30.51 -33.44
N ALA A 83 -1.78 30.02 -33.39
CA ALA A 83 -2.85 30.54 -34.22
C ALA A 83 -3.10 32.04 -33.97
N ARG A 84 -3.05 32.48 -32.71
CA ARG A 84 -3.20 33.90 -32.36
C ARG A 84 -1.98 34.74 -32.75
N GLU A 85 -0.78 34.29 -32.42
CA GLU A 85 0.46 35.08 -32.53
C GLU A 85 1.08 35.06 -33.94
N GLU A 86 1.10 33.91 -34.61
CA GLU A 86 1.75 33.75 -35.92
C GLU A 86 0.76 33.92 -37.08
N LEU A 87 -0.51 33.52 -36.88
CA LEU A 87 -1.54 33.53 -37.94
C LEU A 87 -2.57 34.65 -37.77
N ASN A 88 -2.46 35.49 -36.72
CA ASN A 88 -3.43 36.55 -36.38
C ASN A 88 -4.88 36.05 -36.33
N MET A 89 -5.10 34.79 -35.96
CA MET A 89 -6.43 34.20 -35.85
C MET A 89 -7.09 34.65 -34.55
N VAL A 90 -8.33 35.13 -34.65
CA VAL A 90 -9.18 35.45 -33.50
C VAL A 90 -10.25 34.36 -33.32
N PRO A 91 -10.75 34.12 -32.09
CA PRO A 91 -11.86 33.22 -31.88
C PRO A 91 -13.06 33.64 -32.74
N ALA A 92 -13.63 32.71 -33.51
CA ALA A 92 -14.79 33.01 -34.35
C ALA A 92 -16.01 33.31 -33.47
N GLU A 93 -16.80 34.31 -33.88
CA GLU A 93 -18.10 34.55 -33.26
C GLU A 93 -19.05 33.37 -33.58
N PRO A 94 -19.86 32.92 -32.61
CA PRO A 94 -20.77 31.81 -32.84
C PRO A 94 -21.87 32.22 -33.82
N GLU A 95 -21.81 31.69 -35.05
CA GLU A 95 -22.86 31.88 -36.04
C GLU A 95 -23.98 30.85 -35.90
N SER A 96 -25.23 31.30 -36.05
CA SER A 96 -26.40 30.40 -36.05
C SER A 96 -26.54 29.69 -37.39
N LEU A 97 -26.37 28.37 -37.40
CA LEU A 97 -26.59 27.53 -38.57
C LEU A 97 -28.09 27.21 -38.73
N ILE A 98 -28.70 27.75 -39.78
CA ILE A 98 -30.08 27.38 -40.16
C ILE A 98 -30.01 26.13 -41.04
N VAL A 99 -30.39 24.99 -40.47
CA VAL A 99 -30.49 23.72 -41.19
C VAL A 99 -31.92 23.53 -41.70
N TYR A 100 -32.11 23.56 -43.02
CA TYR A 100 -33.39 23.24 -43.64
C TYR A 100 -33.52 21.73 -43.80
N ILE A 101 -34.43 21.12 -43.03
CA ILE A 101 -34.79 19.71 -43.19
C ILE A 101 -35.97 19.64 -44.17
N PRO A 102 -35.79 19.12 -45.40
CA PRO A 102 -36.90 18.93 -46.31
C PRO A 102 -37.83 17.83 -45.77
N MET A 103 -39.08 18.19 -45.42
CA MET A 103 -40.11 17.18 -45.15
C MET A 103 -40.49 16.49 -46.46
N ARG A 104 -40.10 15.23 -46.59
CA ARG A 104 -40.58 14.36 -47.67
C ARG A 104 -41.98 13.87 -47.28
N PHE A 105 -43.02 14.63 -47.62
CA PHE A 105 -44.39 14.13 -47.56
C PHE A 105 -44.57 13.06 -48.64
N ASN A 106 -44.56 11.79 -48.23
CA ASN A 106 -44.88 10.68 -49.12
C ASN A 106 -46.40 10.53 -49.19
N ASN A 107 -47.05 11.20 -50.14
CA ASN A 107 -48.44 10.93 -50.47
C ASN A 107 -48.51 9.75 -51.44
N THR A 108 -48.62 8.54 -50.91
CA THR A 108 -49.14 7.40 -51.68
C THR A 108 -50.67 7.47 -51.66
N LEU A 109 -51.26 7.92 -52.76
CA LEU A 109 -52.62 7.58 -53.20
C LEU A 109 -52.51 6.57 -54.32
#